data_AF-A0A7L8SJ60-F1
#
_entry.id   AF-A0A7L8SJ60-F1
#
_cell.length_a   1.000
_cell.length_b   1.000
_cell.length_c   1.000
_cell.angle_alpha   90.00
_cell.angle_beta   90.00
_cell.angle_gamma   90.00
#
_symmetry.space_group_name_H-M   'P 1'
#
loop_
_entity.id
_entity.type
_entity.pdbx_description
1 polymer ?
#
loop_
_entity_poly.entity_id
_entity_poly.type
_entity_poly.pdbx_seq_one_letter_code
_entity_poly.pdbx_strand_id
1 'polypeptide(L)'
;MHIRTLTVLASTLAAALGLAACSGMGAKPLPMFSQASLPDAVKVPAGHRVAMETVGAGDITYECRAKANTPGQHEWVFVGPDAKLTDRAGKQVGTYYGPPATWENADGSKVTATQVAVAPNGTGNIPHQLVKANPATGMGAMQGVSYIQRVATQGGVAPAAACGATNMGQKQVVKYQADYIFYRAI
;
A
#
# COMPACT_ATOMS: atom_id res chain seq x y z
N MET A 1 -65.58 -57.42 37.61
CA MET A 1 -64.45 -58.00 38.35
C MET A 1 -63.20 -57.21 37.95
N HIS A 2 -62.58 -56.53 38.92
CA HIS A 2 -61.20 -55.96 38.97
C HIS A 2 -60.78 -54.93 37.89
N ILE A 3 -60.58 -53.62 38.19
CA ILE A 3 -59.55 -52.92 39.01
C ILE A 3 -58.35 -52.43 38.17
N ARG A 4 -58.21 -51.08 38.13
CA ARG A 4 -56.99 -50.22 38.07
C ARG A 4 -56.09 -50.30 36.81
N THR A 5 -55.35 -49.30 36.34
CA THR A 5 -54.84 -48.02 36.90
C THR A 5 -54.36 -47.13 35.73
N LEU A 6 -54.31 -45.80 35.95
CA LEU A 6 -53.75 -44.79 35.05
C LEU A 6 -52.22 -44.91 34.86
N THR A 7 -51.70 -44.50 33.69
CA THR A 7 -50.43 -43.77 33.61
C THR A 7 -50.42 -42.84 32.38
N VAL A 8 -50.15 -41.56 32.64
CA VAL A 8 -49.98 -40.44 31.69
C VAL A 8 -48.51 -40.39 31.24
N LEU A 9 -48.24 -39.99 29.99
CA LEU A 9 -47.05 -39.22 29.53
C LEU A 9 -47.23 -38.90 28.03
N ALA A 10 -47.64 -37.67 27.69
CA ALA A 10 -46.80 -36.53 27.34
C ALA A 10 -46.27 -36.60 25.88
N SER A 11 -46.92 -35.81 25.05
CA SER A 11 -46.80 -35.65 23.60
C SER A 11 -45.51 -34.96 23.15
N THR A 12 -44.84 -35.54 22.14
CA THR A 12 -43.78 -34.89 21.36
C THR A 12 -44.27 -34.68 19.92
N LEU A 13 -44.44 -33.42 19.51
CA LEU A 13 -44.46 -33.04 18.09
C LEU A 13 -43.31 -32.05 17.85
N ALA A 14 -42.26 -32.54 17.21
CA ALA A 14 -41.19 -31.71 16.66
C ALA A 14 -41.58 -31.31 15.23
N ALA A 15 -41.68 -30.00 14.97
CA ALA A 15 -41.79 -29.45 13.62
C ALA A 15 -40.63 -28.46 13.41
N ALA A 16 -39.56 -28.94 12.78
CA ALA A 16 -38.45 -28.10 12.31
C ALA A 16 -38.60 -27.88 10.80
N LEU A 17 -39.18 -26.75 10.41
CA LEU A 17 -39.18 -26.26 9.03
C LEU A 17 -37.90 -25.46 8.82
N GLY A 18 -37.00 -26.01 7.99
CA GLY A 18 -35.74 -25.39 7.62
C GLY A 18 -35.95 -24.17 6.71
N LEU A 19 -35.27 -23.08 7.03
CA LEU A 19 -34.95 -22.00 6.10
C LEU A 19 -33.43 -22.00 5.87
N ALA A 20 -33.00 -22.67 4.81
CA ALA A 20 -31.64 -22.58 4.28
C ALA A 20 -31.74 -22.10 2.83
N ALA A 21 -31.78 -20.79 2.62
CA ALA A 21 -31.66 -20.17 1.30
C ALA A 21 -31.24 -18.70 1.41
N CYS A 22 -29.96 -18.44 1.72
CA CYS A 22 -29.29 -17.23 1.29
C CYS A 22 -28.23 -17.63 0.28
N SER A 23 -28.67 -17.78 -0.96
CA SER A 23 -27.88 -17.93 -2.16
C SER A 23 -26.80 -16.85 -2.19
N GLY A 24 -25.54 -17.25 -2.38
CA GLY A 24 -24.43 -16.32 -2.46
C GLY A 24 -24.63 -15.31 -3.57
N MET A 25 -24.73 -14.03 -3.19
CA MET A 25 -24.28 -12.95 -4.05
C MET A 25 -22.79 -13.15 -4.28
N GLY A 26 -22.43 -13.81 -5.38
CA GLY A 26 -21.06 -13.82 -5.88
C GLY A 26 -20.63 -12.39 -6.09
N ALA A 27 -19.79 -11.87 -5.20
CA ALA A 27 -19.14 -10.58 -5.37
C ALA A 27 -18.41 -10.64 -6.72
N LYS A 28 -18.83 -9.80 -7.68
CA LYS A 28 -18.08 -9.66 -8.93
C LYS A 28 -16.64 -9.31 -8.55
N PRO A 29 -15.62 -10.07 -9.01
CA PRO A 29 -14.24 -9.73 -8.72
C PRO A 29 -14.00 -8.31 -9.25
N LEU A 30 -13.61 -7.40 -8.35
CA LEU A 30 -13.26 -6.05 -8.73
C LEU A 30 -12.09 -6.12 -9.72
N PRO A 31 -12.08 -5.27 -10.77
CA PRO A 31 -10.96 -5.25 -11.70
C PRO A 31 -9.66 -5.00 -10.92
N MET A 32 -8.64 -5.79 -11.24
CA MET A 32 -7.27 -5.55 -10.78
C MET A 32 -6.74 -4.28 -11.45
N PHE A 33 -5.74 -3.65 -10.82
CA PHE A 33 -5.06 -2.49 -11.36
C PHE A 33 -4.55 -2.73 -12.80
N SER A 34 -4.70 -1.71 -13.65
CA SER A 34 -4.14 -1.67 -14.99
C SER A 34 -3.18 -0.50 -15.12
N GLN A 35 -1.98 -0.79 -15.61
CA GLN A 35 -0.95 0.21 -15.87
C GLN A 35 -1.05 0.85 -17.27
N ALA A 36 -2.12 0.60 -18.03
CA ALA A 36 -2.23 1.03 -19.43
C ALA A 36 -2.09 2.56 -19.61
N SER A 37 -2.59 3.35 -18.65
CA SER A 37 -2.54 4.81 -18.68
C SER A 37 -1.24 5.41 -18.13
N LEU A 38 -0.32 4.60 -17.60
CA LEU A 38 0.95 5.11 -17.08
C LEU A 38 1.91 5.48 -18.23
N PRO A 39 2.85 6.42 -17.98
CA PRO A 39 3.99 6.60 -18.87
C PRO A 39 4.81 5.31 -19.00
N ASP A 40 5.28 5.01 -20.21
CA ASP A 40 5.94 3.73 -20.52
C ASP A 40 7.15 3.45 -19.62
N ALA A 41 7.94 4.48 -19.28
CA ALA A 41 9.13 4.34 -18.45
C ALA A 41 8.84 3.75 -17.06
N VAL A 42 7.63 3.96 -16.52
CA VAL A 42 7.24 3.46 -15.19
C VAL A 42 6.33 2.25 -15.24
N LYS A 43 6.11 1.65 -16.42
CA LYS A 43 5.39 0.38 -16.56
C LYS A 43 6.26 -0.80 -16.11
N VAL A 44 5.67 -1.74 -15.37
CA VAL A 44 6.29 -3.03 -15.09
C VAL A 44 6.38 -3.84 -16.39
N PRO A 45 7.54 -4.45 -16.70
CA PRO A 45 7.71 -5.30 -17.87
C PRO A 45 6.71 -6.47 -17.92
N ALA A 46 6.45 -6.98 -19.12
CA ALA A 46 5.68 -8.21 -19.31
C ALA A 46 6.27 -9.39 -18.51
N GLY A 47 5.46 -10.43 -18.28
CA GLY A 47 5.85 -11.58 -17.45
C GLY A 47 5.73 -11.32 -15.94
N HIS A 48 5.00 -10.27 -15.54
CA HIS A 48 4.71 -9.97 -14.15
C HIS A 48 3.20 -9.73 -13.97
N ARG A 49 2.68 -10.09 -12.80
CA ARG A 49 1.28 -9.88 -12.41
C ARG A 49 1.17 -9.13 -11.09
N VAL A 50 0.11 -8.33 -10.94
CA VAL A 50 -0.22 -7.66 -9.67
C VAL A 50 -0.46 -8.73 -8.61
N ALA A 51 0.18 -8.56 -7.46
CA ALA A 51 0.06 -9.43 -6.30
C ALA A 51 -0.60 -8.74 -5.11
N MET A 52 -0.46 -7.42 -5.00
CA MET A 52 -1.06 -6.62 -3.94
C MET A 52 -1.18 -5.17 -4.41
N GLU A 53 -2.24 -4.51 -3.95
CA GLU A 53 -2.47 -3.09 -4.17
C GLU A 53 -2.73 -2.43 -2.82
N THR A 54 -2.04 -1.33 -2.56
CA THR A 54 -2.24 -0.56 -1.34
C THR A 54 -2.27 0.93 -1.63
N VAL A 55 -2.96 1.67 -0.77
CA VAL A 55 -2.86 3.14 -0.70
C VAL A 55 -1.89 3.47 0.41
N GLY A 56 -0.82 4.17 0.06
CA GLY A 56 0.13 4.73 1.00
C GLY A 56 -0.20 6.18 1.32
N ALA A 57 -0.41 6.50 2.60
CA ALA A 57 -0.63 7.88 3.05
C ALA A 57 0.22 8.18 4.27
N GLY A 58 0.83 9.36 4.29
CA GLY A 58 1.68 9.78 5.39
C GLY A 58 2.51 11.02 5.06
N ASP A 59 3.72 11.02 5.58
CA ASP A 59 4.58 12.18 5.68
C ASP A 59 5.85 11.97 4.86
N ILE A 60 6.32 13.04 4.21
CA ILE A 60 7.66 13.11 3.64
C ILE A 60 8.41 14.21 4.36
N THR A 61 9.60 13.88 4.84
CA THR A 61 10.52 14.85 5.44
C THR A 61 11.49 15.36 4.38
N TYR A 62 11.59 16.68 4.29
CA TYR A 62 12.64 17.39 3.55
C TYR A 62 13.56 18.11 4.53
N GLU A 63 14.82 18.29 4.14
CA GLU A 63 15.80 19.06 4.88
C GLU A 63 16.47 20.08 3.96
N CYS A 64 16.58 21.33 4.41
CA CYS A 64 17.27 22.35 3.66
C CYS A 64 18.78 22.12 3.77
N ARG A 65 19.42 21.77 2.65
CA ARG A 65 20.85 21.44 2.60
C ARG A 65 21.55 22.28 1.54
N ALA A 66 22.88 22.39 1.66
CA ALA A 66 23.70 22.93 0.59
C ALA A 66 23.52 22.06 -0.67
N LYS A 67 23.30 22.72 -1.80
CA LYS A 67 23.13 22.06 -3.09
C LYS A 67 24.46 21.47 -3.54
N ALA A 68 24.44 20.19 -3.90
CA ALA A 68 25.66 19.52 -4.35
C ALA A 68 26.24 20.22 -5.59
N ASN A 69 27.57 20.35 -5.62
CA ASN A 69 28.34 20.93 -6.74
C ASN A 69 27.97 22.37 -7.12
N THR A 70 27.25 23.11 -6.27
CA THR A 70 26.87 24.49 -6.54
C THR A 70 27.09 25.36 -5.29
N PRO A 71 28.33 25.85 -5.06
CA PRO A 71 28.66 26.63 -3.86
C PRO A 71 27.70 27.81 -3.64
N GLY A 72 27.26 28.00 -2.40
CA GLY A 72 26.34 29.07 -2.00
C GLY A 72 24.86 28.82 -2.32
N GLN A 73 24.52 27.80 -3.11
CA GLN A 73 23.12 27.41 -3.34
C GLN A 73 22.66 26.36 -2.32
N HIS A 74 21.36 26.38 -2.03
CA HIS A 74 20.72 25.46 -1.10
C HIS A 74 19.47 24.89 -1.75
N GLU A 75 19.08 23.68 -1.35
CA GLU A 75 17.87 23.03 -1.84
C GLU A 75 17.22 22.16 -0.76
N TRP A 76 15.92 21.95 -0.89
CA TRP A 76 15.21 20.97 -0.08
C TRP A 76 15.55 19.57 -0.59
N VAL A 77 16.25 18.81 0.24
CA VAL A 77 16.63 17.42 -0.06
C VAL A 77 15.61 16.48 0.57
N PHE A 78 15.15 15.49 -0.19
CA PHE A 78 14.30 14.41 0.29
C PHE A 78 15.07 13.58 1.33
N VAL A 79 14.57 13.52 2.56
CA VAL A 79 15.19 12.75 3.65
C VAL A 79 14.60 11.35 3.74
N GLY A 80 13.26 11.25 3.73
CA GLY A 80 12.59 9.97 3.87
C GLY A 80 11.07 10.09 3.95
N PRO A 81 10.35 9.01 3.60
CA PRO A 81 8.93 8.87 3.85
C PRO A 81 8.66 8.19 5.20
N ASP A 82 7.47 8.42 5.75
CA ASP A 82 6.83 7.61 6.79
C ASP A 82 5.34 7.52 6.45
N ALA A 83 4.88 6.37 5.96
CA ALA A 83 3.52 6.16 5.50
C ALA A 83 2.93 4.83 5.95
N LYS A 84 1.62 4.85 6.19
CA LYS A 84 0.82 3.63 6.36
C LYS A 84 0.38 3.14 5.00
N LEU A 85 0.38 1.82 4.81
CA LEU A 85 -0.17 1.16 3.63
C LEU A 85 -1.51 0.52 4.00
N THR A 86 -2.58 0.89 3.33
CA THR A 86 -3.93 0.33 3.51
C THR A 86 -4.39 -0.42 2.29
N ASP A 87 -5.12 -1.52 2.47
CA ASP A 87 -5.78 -2.23 1.37
C ASP A 87 -7.03 -1.47 0.86
N ARG A 88 -7.69 -2.03 -0.16
CA ARG A 88 -8.91 -1.47 -0.74
C ARG A 88 -10.10 -1.42 0.23
N ALA A 89 -10.07 -2.18 1.33
CA ALA A 89 -11.09 -2.14 2.38
C ALA A 89 -10.75 -1.09 3.46
N GLY A 90 -9.66 -0.34 3.31
CA GLY A 90 -9.19 0.66 4.26
C GLY A 90 -8.48 0.07 5.48
N LYS A 91 -8.21 -1.24 5.49
CA LYS A 91 -7.45 -1.88 6.58
C LYS A 91 -5.97 -1.60 6.37
N GLN A 92 -5.27 -1.17 7.41
CA GLN A 92 -3.81 -1.08 7.36
C GLN A 92 -3.20 -2.48 7.22
N VAL A 93 -2.39 -2.67 6.18
CA VAL A 93 -1.73 -3.93 5.84
C VAL A 93 -0.20 -3.83 5.85
N GLY A 94 0.34 -2.64 6.10
CA GLY A 94 1.78 -2.43 6.17
C GLY A 94 2.18 -0.99 6.41
N THR A 95 3.48 -0.73 6.24
CA THR A 95 4.11 0.59 6.31
C THR A 95 5.15 0.75 5.20
N TYR A 96 5.40 1.99 4.81
CA TYR A 96 6.46 2.38 3.91
C TYR A 96 7.31 3.48 4.56
N TYR A 97 8.60 3.23 4.71
CA TYR A 97 9.52 4.12 5.40
C TYR A 97 10.92 4.11 4.78
N GLY A 98 11.78 5.02 5.22
CA GLY A 98 13.20 5.00 4.86
C GLY A 98 13.99 6.16 5.45
N PRO A 99 15.32 6.23 5.20
CA PRO A 99 16.11 5.34 4.33
C PRO A 99 16.63 4.04 5.03
N PRO A 100 16.87 2.95 4.28
CA PRO A 100 16.54 2.77 2.86
C PRO A 100 15.02 2.65 2.65
N ALA A 101 14.55 2.97 1.44
CA ALA A 101 13.14 2.79 1.09
C ALA A 101 12.71 1.34 1.32
N THR A 102 11.81 1.13 2.29
CA THR A 102 11.42 -0.17 2.82
C THR A 102 9.90 -0.26 2.84
N TRP A 103 9.36 -1.31 2.22
CA TRP A 103 7.96 -1.69 2.33
C TRP A 103 7.88 -2.90 3.24
N GLU A 104 7.13 -2.76 4.33
CA GLU A 104 6.93 -3.79 5.33
C GLU A 104 5.45 -4.13 5.42
N ASN A 105 5.12 -5.41 5.33
CA ASN A 105 3.76 -5.91 5.52
C ASN A 105 3.50 -6.19 7.01
N ALA A 106 2.23 -6.19 7.41
CA ALA A 106 1.80 -6.52 8.76
C ALA A 106 2.17 -7.95 9.22
N ASP A 107 2.49 -8.86 8.30
CA ASP A 107 3.06 -10.18 8.62
C ASP A 107 4.57 -10.16 8.96
N GLY A 108 5.21 -8.98 8.92
CA GLY A 108 6.63 -8.77 9.23
C GLY A 108 7.58 -9.01 8.05
N SER A 109 7.06 -9.46 6.91
CA SER A 109 7.86 -9.55 5.67
C SER A 109 8.13 -8.16 5.11
N LYS A 110 9.35 -7.94 4.61
CA LYS A 110 9.79 -6.64 4.11
C LYS A 110 10.65 -6.75 2.85
N VAL A 111 10.62 -5.71 2.02
CA VAL A 111 11.51 -5.52 0.88
C VAL A 111 12.07 -4.11 0.86
N THR A 112 13.34 -3.99 0.48
CA THR A 112 13.89 -2.73 -0.05
C THR A 112 13.86 -2.79 -1.58
N ALA A 113 14.12 -1.67 -2.26
CA ALA A 113 14.13 -1.65 -3.71
C ALA A 113 15.11 -0.66 -4.30
N THR A 114 15.53 -0.92 -5.54
CA THR A 114 16.35 -0.02 -6.34
C THR A 114 15.49 0.71 -7.35
N GLN A 115 15.68 2.03 -7.48
CA GLN A 115 14.96 2.83 -8.47
C GLN A 115 15.32 2.38 -9.89
N VAL A 116 14.30 2.16 -10.70
CA VAL A 116 14.43 1.86 -12.14
C VAL A 116 14.14 3.11 -12.95
N ALA A 117 13.00 3.74 -12.68
CA ALA A 117 12.55 4.91 -13.44
C ALA A 117 11.62 5.80 -12.62
N VAL A 118 11.51 7.05 -13.04
CA VAL A 118 10.51 8.01 -12.57
C VAL A 118 9.84 8.68 -13.76
N ALA A 119 8.59 9.09 -13.59
CA ALA A 119 7.87 9.91 -14.57
C ALA A 119 7.08 11.01 -13.86
N PRO A 120 7.07 12.26 -14.39
CA PRO A 120 6.30 13.36 -13.80
C PRO A 120 4.80 13.02 -13.66
N ASN A 121 4.15 13.54 -12.61
CA ASN A 121 2.71 13.40 -12.38
C ASN A 121 2.05 14.78 -12.15
N GLY A 122 2.28 15.71 -13.09
CA GLY A 122 1.79 17.08 -12.99
C GLY A 122 2.42 17.89 -11.84
N THR A 123 1.94 19.12 -11.67
CA THR A 123 2.44 20.05 -10.65
C THR A 123 1.89 19.70 -9.27
N GLY A 124 2.74 19.79 -8.24
CA GLY A 124 2.35 19.58 -6.84
C GLY A 124 2.40 18.13 -6.35
N ASN A 125 2.73 17.18 -7.24
CA ASN A 125 2.83 15.75 -6.89
C ASN A 125 4.26 15.24 -7.08
N ILE A 126 4.71 14.37 -6.18
CA ILE A 126 5.93 13.60 -6.43
C ILE A 126 5.78 12.73 -7.68
N PRO A 127 6.88 12.44 -8.40
CA PRO A 127 6.83 11.60 -9.59
C PRO A 127 6.25 10.20 -9.32
N HIS A 128 5.60 9.65 -10.34
CA HIS A 128 5.44 8.21 -10.46
C HIS A 128 6.81 7.55 -10.44
N GLN A 129 6.88 6.34 -9.90
CA GLN A 129 8.14 5.63 -9.76
C GLN A 129 7.94 4.15 -10.02
N LEU A 130 8.90 3.56 -10.73
CA LEU A 130 9.08 2.12 -10.79
C LEU A 130 10.36 1.77 -10.05
N VAL A 131 10.26 0.80 -9.15
CA VAL A 131 11.41 0.23 -8.44
C VAL A 131 11.46 -1.27 -8.63
N LYS A 132 12.66 -1.84 -8.66
CA LYS A 132 12.90 -3.28 -8.65
C LYS A 132 13.17 -3.72 -7.22
N ALA A 133 12.36 -4.65 -6.71
CA ALA A 133 12.48 -5.13 -5.34
C ALA A 133 13.76 -5.97 -5.17
N ASN A 134 14.44 -5.75 -4.06
CA ASN A 134 15.48 -6.63 -3.56
C ASN A 134 14.85 -7.89 -2.92
N PRO A 135 15.62 -8.96 -2.68
CA PRO A 135 15.11 -10.13 -1.98
C PRO A 135 14.41 -9.77 -0.67
N ALA A 136 13.23 -10.35 -0.46
CA ALA A 136 12.46 -10.11 0.75
C ALA A 136 13.16 -10.68 1.98
N THR A 137 13.03 -10.00 3.11
CA THR A 137 13.36 -10.53 4.43
C THR A 137 12.07 -10.95 5.12
N GLY A 138 12.08 -12.13 5.76
CA GLY A 138 10.88 -12.69 6.39
C GLY A 138 10.01 -13.49 5.43
N MET A 139 9.16 -14.34 6.00
CA MET A 139 8.17 -15.12 5.26
C MET A 139 6.86 -14.33 5.18
N GLY A 140 6.20 -14.30 4.02
CA GLY A 140 4.93 -13.57 3.90
C GLY A 140 4.67 -12.90 2.55
N ALA A 141 3.82 -11.87 2.60
CA ALA A 141 3.28 -11.14 1.47
C ALA A 141 4.36 -10.49 0.59
N MET A 142 5.49 -10.07 1.17
CA MET A 142 6.57 -9.44 0.41
C MET A 142 7.46 -10.44 -0.34
N GLN A 143 7.37 -11.74 -0.07
CA GLN A 143 8.19 -12.74 -0.75
C GLN A 143 7.91 -12.80 -2.25
N GLY A 144 8.94 -12.86 -3.09
CA GLY A 144 8.76 -12.94 -4.54
C GLY A 144 8.21 -11.67 -5.18
N VAL A 145 7.98 -10.59 -4.43
CA VAL A 145 7.77 -9.26 -5.01
C VAL A 145 9.01 -8.92 -5.84
N SER A 146 8.76 -8.47 -7.06
CA SER A 146 9.75 -8.26 -8.12
C SER A 146 9.85 -6.80 -8.52
N TYR A 147 8.71 -6.11 -8.59
CA TYR A 147 8.60 -4.68 -8.84
C TYR A 147 7.55 -4.06 -7.94
N ILE A 148 7.74 -2.79 -7.65
CA ILE A 148 6.74 -1.94 -6.99
C ILE A 148 6.58 -0.68 -7.84
N GLN A 149 5.33 -0.34 -8.16
CA GLN A 149 4.98 0.95 -8.76
C GLN A 149 4.45 1.87 -7.68
N ARG A 150 4.91 3.13 -7.68
CA ARG A 150 4.25 4.25 -7.00
C ARG A 150 3.51 5.08 -8.04
N VAL A 151 2.19 5.12 -7.97
CA VAL A 151 1.32 5.79 -8.94
C VAL A 151 0.24 6.63 -8.24
N ALA A 152 -0.59 7.33 -9.01
CA ALA A 152 -1.68 8.17 -8.48
C ALA A 152 -1.24 9.10 -7.33
N THR A 153 -0.04 9.67 -7.45
CA THR A 153 0.58 10.46 -6.37
C THR A 153 -0.17 11.77 -6.17
N GLN A 154 -0.35 12.15 -4.90
CA GLN A 154 -0.94 13.42 -4.48
C GLN A 154 -0.02 14.06 -3.45
N GLY A 155 0.44 15.29 -3.70
CA GLY A 155 1.31 16.01 -2.78
C GLY A 155 2.73 15.42 -2.69
N GLY A 156 3.37 15.63 -1.54
CA GLY A 156 4.70 15.12 -1.23
C GLY A 156 5.88 15.89 -1.82
N VAL A 157 5.64 16.95 -2.62
CA VAL A 157 6.71 17.80 -3.17
C VAL A 157 7.40 18.61 -2.08
N ALA A 158 8.62 19.08 -2.37
CA ALA A 158 9.34 19.96 -1.46
C ALA A 158 8.48 21.18 -1.06
N PRO A 159 8.62 21.68 0.18
CA PRO A 159 7.88 22.85 0.64
C PRO A 159 8.11 24.08 -0.25
N ALA A 160 7.08 24.92 -0.37
CA ALA A 160 7.19 26.20 -1.10
C ALA A 160 8.06 27.24 -0.36
N ALA A 161 8.33 27.04 0.94
CA ALA A 161 9.21 27.90 1.70
C ALA A 161 10.62 27.91 1.10
N ALA A 162 11.28 29.07 1.06
CA ALA A 162 12.64 29.16 0.56
C ALA A 162 13.61 28.34 1.42
N CYS A 163 14.55 27.64 0.77
CA CYS A 163 15.70 27.02 1.42
C CYS A 163 16.94 27.87 1.13
N GLY A 164 17.65 28.28 2.17
CA GLY A 164 18.82 29.15 2.10
C GLY A 164 19.70 29.06 3.34
N ALA A 165 20.75 29.89 3.37
CA ALA A 165 21.75 29.84 4.44
C ALA A 165 21.17 30.09 5.84
N THR A 166 20.12 30.90 5.96
CA THR A 166 19.49 31.26 7.24
C THR A 166 18.66 30.13 7.86
N ASN A 167 18.28 29.12 7.08
CA ASN A 167 17.50 27.98 7.54
C ASN A 167 18.11 26.64 7.11
N MET A 168 19.42 26.61 6.85
CA MET A 168 20.15 25.37 6.60
C MET A 168 20.00 24.40 7.77
N GLY A 169 19.75 23.12 7.47
CA GLY A 169 19.46 22.07 8.45
C GLY A 169 18.02 22.05 8.95
N GLN A 170 17.19 23.05 8.59
CA GLN A 170 15.77 23.02 8.91
C GLN A 170 15.11 21.82 8.23
N LYS A 171 14.23 21.14 8.97
CA LYS A 171 13.38 20.07 8.44
C LYS A 171 11.95 20.56 8.27
N GLN A 172 11.31 20.07 7.23
CA GLN A 172 9.92 20.37 6.91
C GLN A 172 9.22 19.08 6.52
N VAL A 173 7.99 18.91 7.02
CA VAL A 173 7.17 17.73 6.77
C VAL A 173 6.01 18.12 5.87
N VAL A 174 5.81 17.36 4.80
CA VAL A 174 4.68 17.54 3.88
C VAL A 174 3.86 16.26 3.83
N LYS A 175 2.55 16.40 3.65
CA LYS A 175 1.65 15.27 3.45
C LYS A 175 1.76 14.73 2.03
N TYR A 176 1.63 13.43 1.89
CA TYR A 176 1.50 12.79 0.58
C TYR A 176 0.59 11.57 0.64
N GLN A 177 0.07 11.21 -0.55
CA GLN A 177 -0.58 9.94 -0.82
C GLN A 177 -0.08 9.37 -2.14
N ALA A 178 -0.05 8.04 -2.26
CA ALA A 178 0.17 7.35 -3.52
C ALA A 178 -0.39 5.93 -3.47
N ASP A 179 -0.68 5.36 -4.63
CA ASP A 179 -0.95 3.92 -4.74
C ASP A 179 0.37 3.17 -4.91
N TYR A 180 0.53 2.08 -4.17
CA TYR A 180 1.63 1.14 -4.30
C TYR A 180 1.13 -0.19 -4.86
N ILE A 181 1.57 -0.51 -6.07
CA ILE A 181 1.19 -1.73 -6.78
C ILE A 181 2.39 -2.68 -6.78
N PHE A 182 2.22 -3.82 -6.11
CA PHE A 182 3.25 -4.83 -5.95
C PHE A 182 3.07 -5.93 -6.98
N TYR A 183 4.17 -6.30 -7.65
CA TYR A 183 4.15 -7.29 -8.72
C TYR A 183 5.03 -8.49 -8.40
N ARG A 184 4.64 -9.66 -8.91
CA ARG A 184 5.46 -10.88 -8.91
C ARG A 184 5.67 -11.34 -10.35
N ALA A 185 6.80 -12.01 -10.59
CA ALA A 185 7.01 -12.73 -11.83
C ALA A 185 5.92 -13.80 -12.01
N ILE A 186 5.52 -14.05 -13.25
CA ILE A 186 4.48 -15.03 -13.58
C ILE A 186 5.02 -16.45 -13.48
#